data_AF-B3S0R0-F1
#
_entry.id   AF-B3S0R0-F1
#
_cell.length_a   1.000
_cell.length_b   1.000
_cell.length_c   1.000
_cell.angle_alpha   90.00
_cell.angle_beta   90.00
_cell.angle_gamma   90.00
#
_symmetry.space_group_name_H-M   'P 1'
#
loop_
_entity.id
_entity.type
_entity.pdbx_description
1 polymer ?
#
loop_
_entity_poly.entity_id
_entity_poly.type
_entity_poly.pdbx_seq_one_letter_code
_entity_poly.pdbx_strand_id
1 'polypeptide(L)'
;MPVLHNRSTIIERIAKAHGSQCGFCTPGFVMSMYTLLRNNSQPTEEDIEDACESNLCRCTGYRPILDGFKSFSKNYCCKKELLEAETQAQENDLDCKLYKLSDLMDYDPSQDIIFPPELLLLKDKSTTSLEIHGKNITWFRPCSLDELLSLKRDYPKAKLVIGNTEIGWYCVIC
;
A
#
# COMPACT_ATOMS: atom_id res chain seq x y z
N MET A 1 -4.78 23.04 23.00
CA MET A 1 -4.05 22.64 21.78
C MET A 1 -4.65 21.31 21.31
N PRO A 2 -5.31 21.24 20.15
CA PRO A 2 -5.95 20.00 19.74
C PRO A 2 -4.86 19.00 19.33
N VAL A 3 -4.97 17.81 19.92
CA VAL A 3 -4.01 16.73 19.83
C VAL A 3 -4.12 16.07 18.46
N LEU A 4 -3.04 16.09 17.68
CA LEU A 4 -2.84 15.25 16.49
C LEU A 4 -2.73 13.78 16.91
N HIS A 5 -3.85 13.14 17.22
CA HIS A 5 -3.94 11.70 17.47
C HIS A 5 -5.03 11.07 16.60
N ASN A 6 -5.01 11.35 15.29
CA ASN A 6 -5.80 10.54 14.37
C ASN A 6 -4.91 9.40 13.84
N ARG A 7 -4.94 8.25 14.51
CA ARG A 7 -4.26 7.04 14.05
C ARG A 7 -4.95 6.61 12.74
N SER A 8 -4.19 6.29 11.69
CA SER A 8 -4.77 5.80 10.43
C SER A 8 -5.73 4.65 10.70
N THR A 9 -6.93 4.71 10.12
CA THR A 9 -7.97 3.68 10.29
C THR A 9 -7.46 2.30 9.89
N ILE A 10 -6.59 2.22 8.87
CA ILE A 10 -5.97 0.98 8.40
C ILE A 10 -5.14 0.32 9.51
N ILE A 11 -4.31 1.11 10.21
CA ILE A 11 -3.48 0.65 11.33
C ILE A 11 -4.36 0.19 12.49
N GLU A 12 -5.43 0.93 12.77
CA GLU A 12 -6.36 0.59 13.83
C GLU A 12 -7.07 -0.75 13.55
N ARG A 13 -7.52 -0.97 12.32
CA ARG A 13 -8.24 -2.20 11.93
C ARG A 13 -7.35 -3.43 11.99
N ILE A 14 -6.13 -3.38 11.43
CA ILE A 14 -5.21 -4.54 11.51
C ILE A 14 -4.78 -4.85 12.95
N ALA A 15 -4.65 -3.83 13.82
CA ALA A 15 -4.31 -4.03 15.22
C ALA A 15 -5.47 -4.64 16.02
N LYS A 16 -6.68 -4.10 15.88
CA LYS A 16 -7.89 -4.61 16.56
C LYS A 16 -8.29 -6.00 16.06
N ALA A 17 -8.04 -6.31 14.79
CA ALA A 17 -8.31 -7.63 14.22
C ALA A 17 -7.30 -8.72 14.62
N HIS A 18 -6.32 -8.41 15.50
CA HIS A 18 -5.23 -9.32 15.86
C HIS A 18 -4.38 -9.74 14.64
N GLY A 19 -4.34 -8.90 13.61
CA GLY A 19 -3.57 -9.08 12.38
C GLY A 19 -2.08 -8.77 12.54
N SER A 20 -1.60 -8.47 13.74
CA SER A 20 -0.20 -8.16 14.02
C SER A 20 0.26 -8.86 15.29
N GLN A 21 1.28 -9.74 15.17
CA GLN A 21 1.95 -10.40 16.29
C GLN A 21 3.35 -9.80 16.51
N CYS A 22 4.37 -10.29 15.79
CA CYS A 22 5.73 -9.76 15.88
C CYS A 22 5.90 -8.34 15.31
N GLY A 23 4.93 -7.88 14.51
CA GLY A 23 4.89 -6.52 13.96
C GLY A 23 5.78 -6.26 12.74
N PHE A 24 6.72 -7.15 12.40
CA PHE A 24 7.72 -6.87 11.37
C PHE A 24 7.15 -6.65 9.96
N CYS A 25 6.18 -7.48 9.56
CA CYS A 25 5.51 -7.37 8.26
C CYS A 25 4.38 -6.35 8.23
N THR A 26 3.91 -5.87 9.39
CA THR A 26 2.72 -5.02 9.52
C THR A 26 2.80 -3.74 8.70
N PRO A 27 3.94 -3.01 8.64
CA PRO A 27 4.07 -1.83 7.78
C PRO A 27 3.85 -2.13 6.29
N GLY A 28 4.31 -3.29 5.79
CA GLY A 28 4.12 -3.70 4.40
C GLY A 28 2.63 -3.87 4.05
N PHE A 29 1.91 -4.64 4.88
CA PHE A 29 0.46 -4.82 4.74
C PHE A 29 -0.31 -3.49 4.83
N VAL A 30 0.04 -2.64 5.80
CA VAL A 30 -0.60 -1.32 5.95
C VAL A 30 -0.40 -0.46 4.72
N MET A 31 0.81 -0.42 4.16
CA MET A 31 1.11 0.40 2.97
C MET A 31 0.45 -0.14 1.70
N SER A 32 0.39 -1.47 1.52
CA SER A 32 -0.35 -2.07 0.41
C SER A 32 -1.84 -1.75 0.49
N MET A 33 -2.45 -1.91 1.68
CA MET A 33 -3.87 -1.58 1.88
C MET A 33 -4.15 -0.08 1.72
N TYR A 34 -3.25 0.78 2.21
CA TYR A 34 -3.34 2.22 2.01
C TYR A 34 -3.30 2.59 0.53
N THR A 35 -2.38 2.00 -0.24
CA THR A 35 -2.28 2.24 -1.68
C THR A 35 -3.53 1.78 -2.42
N LEU A 36 -4.11 0.63 -2.03
CA LEU A 36 -5.39 0.15 -2.57
C LEU A 36 -6.51 1.17 -2.32
N LEU A 37 -6.70 1.60 -1.07
CA LEU A 37 -7.78 2.55 -0.70
C LEU A 37 -7.63 3.92 -1.37
N ARG A 38 -6.38 4.37 -1.58
CA ARG A 38 -6.06 5.60 -2.32
C ARG A 38 -6.45 5.53 -3.80
N ASN A 39 -6.39 4.35 -4.40
CA ASN A 39 -6.76 4.12 -5.80
C ASN A 39 -8.24 3.75 -5.96
N ASN A 40 -8.80 3.04 -4.98
CA ASN A 40 -10.19 2.61 -4.94
C ASN A 40 -10.73 2.67 -3.50
N SER A 41 -11.54 3.70 -3.19
CA SER A 41 -12.13 3.91 -1.85
C SER A 41 -13.15 2.84 -1.42
N GLN A 42 -13.63 2.00 -2.35
CA GLN A 42 -14.56 0.90 -2.07
C GLN A 42 -14.09 -0.38 -2.77
N PRO A 43 -13.00 -1.02 -2.29
CA PRO A 43 -12.47 -2.23 -2.91
C PRO A 43 -13.41 -3.43 -2.75
N THR A 44 -13.26 -4.41 -3.64
CA THR A 44 -13.85 -5.74 -3.47
C THR A 44 -13.01 -6.59 -2.51
N GLU A 45 -13.52 -7.75 -2.07
CA GLU A 45 -12.70 -8.66 -1.27
C GLU A 45 -11.51 -9.24 -2.06
N GLU A 46 -11.68 -9.45 -3.36
CA GLU A 46 -10.63 -9.91 -4.28
C GLU A 46 -9.50 -8.87 -4.39
N ASP A 47 -9.84 -7.58 -4.59
CA ASP A 47 -8.84 -6.50 -4.62
C ASP A 47 -7.99 -6.45 -3.32
N ILE A 48 -8.61 -6.77 -2.18
CA ILE A 48 -7.93 -6.80 -0.87
C ILE A 48 -6.97 -7.98 -0.77
N GLU A 49 -7.38 -9.15 -1.25
CA GLU A 49 -6.54 -10.35 -1.30
C GLU A 49 -5.33 -10.13 -2.21
N ASP A 50 -5.56 -9.61 -3.43
CA ASP A 50 -4.51 -9.25 -4.40
C ASP A 50 -3.50 -8.25 -3.82
N ALA A 51 -3.97 -7.21 -3.12
CA ALA A 51 -3.09 -6.23 -2.47
C ALA A 51 -2.21 -6.86 -1.37
N CYS A 52 -2.66 -7.98 -0.78
CA CYS A 52 -1.93 -8.69 0.27
C CYS A 52 -0.94 -9.73 -0.26
N GLU A 53 -1.07 -10.21 -1.50
CA GLU A 53 -0.25 -11.31 -2.06
C GLU A 53 1.26 -11.03 -2.02
N SER A 54 1.65 -9.77 -2.22
CA SER A 54 3.05 -9.34 -2.23
C SER A 54 3.69 -9.24 -0.84
N ASN A 55 2.92 -9.42 0.24
CA ASN A 55 3.38 -9.28 1.62
C ASN A 55 3.44 -10.64 2.33
N LEU A 56 4.60 -10.96 2.90
CA LEU A 56 4.80 -12.22 3.61
C LEU A 56 4.60 -12.05 5.12
N CYS A 57 3.78 -12.92 5.72
CA CYS A 57 3.64 -13.04 7.16
C CYS A 57 3.92 -14.47 7.64
N ARG A 58 4.76 -14.61 8.66
CA ARG A 58 5.07 -15.91 9.28
C ARG A 58 4.29 -16.19 10.57
N CYS A 59 3.77 -15.16 11.23
CA CYS A 59 3.22 -15.28 12.58
C CYS A 59 1.69 -15.47 12.60
N THR A 60 0.95 -14.72 11.78
CA THR A 60 -0.51 -14.60 11.92
C THR A 60 -1.31 -15.65 11.15
N GLY A 61 -0.69 -16.30 10.15
CA GLY A 61 -1.40 -17.19 9.24
C GLY A 61 -2.40 -16.48 8.31
N TYR A 62 -2.21 -15.16 8.08
CA TYR A 62 -2.98 -14.28 7.17
C TYR A 62 -4.45 -14.03 7.51
N ARG A 63 -5.19 -15.02 8.01
CA ARG A 63 -6.62 -14.92 8.32
C ARG A 63 -7.02 -13.65 9.10
N PRO A 64 -6.41 -13.31 10.25
CA PRO A 64 -6.79 -12.09 10.99
C PRO A 64 -6.44 -10.78 10.25
N ILE A 65 -5.47 -10.80 9.33
CA ILE A 65 -5.13 -9.63 8.49
C ILE A 65 -6.24 -9.39 7.48
N LEU A 66 -6.63 -10.45 6.74
CA LEU A 66 -7.68 -10.39 5.74
C LEU A 66 -9.03 -10.07 6.38
N ASP A 67 -9.38 -10.69 7.51
CA ASP A 67 -10.61 -10.39 8.25
C ASP A 67 -10.67 -8.92 8.67
N GLY A 68 -9.54 -8.34 9.09
CA GLY A 68 -9.41 -6.92 9.40
C GLY A 68 -9.64 -6.03 8.18
N PHE A 69 -9.02 -6.34 7.04
CA PHE A 69 -9.10 -5.51 5.83
C PHE A 69 -10.41 -5.68 5.05
N LYS A 70 -11.03 -6.86 5.05
CA LYS A 70 -12.34 -7.10 4.41
C LYS A 70 -13.45 -6.21 4.94
N SER A 71 -13.28 -5.66 6.15
CA SER A 71 -14.15 -4.61 6.70
C SER A 71 -14.20 -3.31 5.88
N PHE A 72 -13.23 -3.08 4.98
CA PHE A 72 -13.24 -1.97 4.02
C PHE A 72 -13.96 -2.31 2.72
N SER A 73 -14.36 -3.58 2.50
CA SER A 73 -14.98 -3.98 1.25
C SER A 73 -16.44 -3.49 1.14
N LYS A 74 -16.86 -3.23 -0.11
CA LYS A 74 -18.23 -2.78 -0.42
C LYS A 74 -19.33 -3.67 0.17
N ASN A 75 -19.10 -4.99 0.20
CA ASN A 75 -20.06 -5.99 0.67
C ASN A 75 -20.13 -6.10 2.20
N TYR A 76 -19.14 -5.56 2.91
CA TYR A 76 -19.10 -5.62 4.36
C TYR A 76 -20.00 -4.56 5.00
N CYS A 77 -20.19 -3.41 4.33
CA CYS A 77 -21.14 -2.37 4.73
C CYS A 77 -22.58 -2.90 4.70
N CYS A 78 -22.98 -3.64 3.65
CA CYS A 78 -24.33 -4.22 3.54
C CYS A 78 -24.59 -5.38 4.51
N LYS A 79 -23.53 -6.09 4.95
CA LYS A 79 -23.66 -7.11 6.01
C LYS A 79 -23.95 -6.48 7.38
N LYS A 80 -23.57 -5.22 7.61
CA LYS A 80 -23.88 -4.48 8.85
C LYS A 80 -25.39 -4.27 8.99
N GLU A 81 -26.08 -3.92 7.92
CA GLU A 81 -27.55 -3.73 7.89
C GLU A 81 -28.32 -5.07 7.95
N LEU A 82 -27.80 -6.14 7.32
CA LEU A 82 -28.41 -7.48 7.41
C LEU A 82 -28.27 -8.10 8.82
N LEU A 83 -27.16 -7.88 9.51
CA LEU A 83 -26.96 -8.34 10.89
C LEU A 83 -27.82 -7.58 11.91
N GLU A 84 -28.15 -6.31 11.65
CA GLU A 84 -29.06 -5.55 12.51
C GLU A 84 -30.53 -5.99 12.33
N ALA A 85 -30.90 -6.48 11.14
CA ALA A 85 -32.24 -7.00 10.84
C ALA A 85 -32.50 -8.43 11.36
N GLU A 86 -31.47 -9.24 11.64
CA GLU A 86 -31.60 -10.63 12.08
C GLU A 86 -31.44 -10.82 13.60
N THR A 87 -31.68 -9.78 14.41
CA THR A 87 -31.66 -9.89 15.90
C THR A 87 -32.90 -10.61 16.48
N GLN A 88 -33.48 -11.57 15.77
CA GLN A 88 -34.46 -12.52 16.30
C GLN A 88 -34.36 -13.91 15.66
N ALA A 89 -33.15 -14.47 15.51
CA ALA A 89 -32.98 -15.93 15.44
C ALA A 89 -31.54 -16.37 15.74
N GLN A 90 -31.41 -17.20 16.78
CA GLN A 90 -30.23 -18.04 17.12
C GLN A 90 -29.01 -17.35 17.74
N GLU A 91 -29.06 -17.21 19.07
CA GLU A 91 -28.00 -16.85 20.03
C GLU A 91 -26.79 -17.82 20.12
N ASN A 92 -26.54 -18.72 19.16
CA ASN A 92 -25.53 -19.79 19.34
C ASN A 92 -24.29 -19.74 18.43
N ASP A 93 -24.01 -18.64 17.73
CA ASP A 93 -22.75 -18.47 16.98
C ASP A 93 -22.05 -17.11 17.23
N LEU A 94 -22.49 -16.41 18.28
CA LEU A 94 -22.04 -15.05 18.60
C LEU A 94 -20.96 -15.00 19.70
N ASP A 95 -20.13 -16.05 19.79
CA ASP A 95 -18.87 -16.09 20.58
C ASP A 95 -17.62 -16.04 19.67
N CYS A 96 -17.80 -15.90 18.35
CA CYS A 96 -16.74 -16.09 17.34
C CYS A 96 -16.14 -14.78 16.76
N LYS A 97 -16.51 -13.58 17.24
CA LYS A 97 -15.93 -12.31 16.75
C LYS A 97 -14.87 -11.79 17.72
N LEU A 98 -13.60 -11.97 17.36
CA LEU A 98 -12.41 -11.56 18.14
C LEU A 98 -12.29 -10.04 18.39
N TYR A 99 -13.10 -9.21 17.73
CA TYR A 99 -13.16 -7.75 17.91
C TYR A 99 -14.49 -7.17 17.41
N LYS A 100 -14.85 -5.98 17.91
CA LYS A 100 -16.08 -5.26 17.55
C LYS A 100 -15.86 -4.29 16.39
N LEU A 101 -16.67 -4.41 15.36
CA LEU A 101 -16.64 -3.53 14.18
C LEU A 101 -17.25 -2.14 14.43
N SER A 102 -18.16 -2.03 15.41
CA SER A 102 -18.77 -0.76 15.84
C SER A 102 -17.76 0.27 16.31
N ASP A 103 -16.61 -0.21 16.80
CA ASP A 103 -15.59 0.61 17.44
C ASP A 103 -14.55 1.11 16.41
N LEU A 104 -14.79 0.89 15.12
CA LEU A 104 -13.89 1.25 14.04
C LEU A 104 -14.38 2.49 13.31
N MET A 105 -13.49 3.45 13.10
CA MET A 105 -13.78 4.60 12.26
C MET A 105 -13.80 4.21 10.77
N ASP A 106 -14.67 4.88 10.02
CA ASP A 106 -14.69 4.79 8.57
C ASP A 106 -13.49 5.48 7.94
N TYR A 107 -13.07 4.97 6.78
CA TYR A 107 -12.02 5.59 6.01
C TYR A 107 -12.55 6.86 5.33
N ASP A 108 -11.92 7.99 5.61
CA ASP A 108 -12.23 9.29 5.00
C ASP A 108 -11.08 9.72 4.07
N PRO A 109 -11.27 9.63 2.73
CA PRO A 109 -10.26 10.04 1.75
C PRO A 109 -9.86 11.52 1.86
N SER A 110 -10.67 12.38 2.48
CA SER A 110 -10.33 13.80 2.65
C SER A 110 -9.20 14.03 3.67
N GLN A 111 -8.95 13.06 4.54
CA GLN A 111 -7.90 13.09 5.56
C GLN A 111 -6.57 12.50 5.05
N ASP A 112 -6.51 12.07 3.79
CA ASP A 112 -5.29 11.55 3.20
C ASP A 112 -4.24 12.64 2.98
N ILE A 113 -2.99 12.20 2.93
CA ILE A 113 -1.85 13.08 2.64
C ILE A 113 -2.04 13.66 1.24
N ILE A 114 -2.14 15.00 1.18
CA ILE A 114 -2.21 15.76 -0.05
C ILE A 114 -0.94 15.55 -0.88
N PHE A 115 -1.10 15.60 -2.20
CA PHE A 115 0.06 15.62 -3.09
C PHE A 115 0.85 16.93 -2.89
N PRO A 116 2.18 16.90 -2.72
CA PRO A 116 2.98 18.10 -2.49
C PRO A 116 2.78 19.17 -3.60
N PRO A 117 2.30 20.38 -3.25
CA PRO A 117 2.03 21.42 -4.25
C PRO A 117 3.26 21.82 -5.06
N GLU A 118 4.46 21.75 -4.47
CA GLU A 118 5.72 22.06 -5.13
C GLU A 118 5.96 21.17 -6.34
N LEU A 119 5.57 19.90 -6.27
CA LEU A 119 5.71 18.95 -7.38
C LEU A 119 4.71 19.21 -8.50
N LEU A 120 3.53 19.78 -8.20
CA LEU A 120 2.56 20.18 -9.23
C LEU A 120 3.12 21.31 -10.10
N LEU A 121 3.81 22.28 -9.48
CA LEU A 121 4.44 23.38 -10.19
C LEU A 121 5.62 22.95 -11.08
N LEU A 122 6.17 21.76 -10.84
CA LEU A 122 7.26 21.18 -11.64
C LEU A 122 6.75 20.30 -12.80
N LYS A 123 5.47 19.89 -12.77
CA LYS A 123 4.90 18.97 -13.77
C LYS A 123 4.99 19.49 -15.20
N ASP A 124 4.80 20.79 -15.39
CA ASP A 124 4.81 21.44 -16.70
C ASP A 124 6.20 21.94 -17.12
N LYS A 125 7.21 21.81 -16.25
CA LYS A 125 8.58 22.18 -16.59
C LYS A 125 9.22 21.04 -17.38
N SER A 126 9.88 21.38 -18.48
CA SER A 126 10.65 20.41 -19.26
C SER A 126 11.67 19.71 -18.37
N THR A 127 11.61 18.39 -18.31
CA THR A 127 12.61 17.60 -17.58
C THR A 127 13.97 17.75 -18.25
N THR A 128 14.97 18.18 -17.48
CA THR A 128 16.35 18.23 -17.95
C THR A 128 17.03 16.88 -17.74
N SER A 129 17.98 16.54 -18.61
CA SER A 129 18.80 15.37 -18.38
C SER A 129 19.63 15.53 -17.10
N LEU A 130 19.91 14.41 -16.45
CA LEU A 130 20.65 14.36 -15.20
C LEU A 130 21.77 13.35 -15.31
N GLU A 131 22.95 13.74 -14.82
CA GLU A 131 24.09 12.87 -14.62
C GLU A 131 24.45 12.88 -13.14
N ILE A 132 24.46 11.71 -12.52
CA ILE A 132 24.72 11.54 -11.10
C ILE A 132 25.96 10.66 -10.96
N HIS A 133 27.03 11.25 -10.43
CA HIS A 133 28.30 10.54 -10.18
C HIS A 133 28.34 9.97 -8.77
N GLY A 134 28.28 8.65 -8.66
CA GLY A 134 28.60 7.92 -7.45
C GLY A 134 30.08 7.56 -7.38
N LYS A 135 30.48 6.84 -6.32
CA LYS A 135 31.87 6.38 -6.15
C LYS A 135 32.32 5.41 -7.26
N ASN A 136 31.43 4.49 -7.65
CA ASN A 136 31.73 3.40 -8.57
C ASN A 136 30.80 3.33 -9.79
N ILE A 137 29.72 4.13 -9.80
CA ILE A 137 28.66 4.06 -10.80
C ILE A 137 28.29 5.50 -11.18
N THR A 138 28.17 5.76 -12.47
CA THR A 138 27.54 6.97 -13.00
C THR A 138 26.14 6.62 -13.48
N TRP A 139 25.15 7.40 -13.07
CA TRP A 139 23.77 7.26 -13.50
C TRP A 139 23.38 8.38 -14.45
N PHE A 140 22.96 8.01 -15.65
CA PHE A 140 22.42 8.94 -16.65
C PHE A 140 20.90 8.80 -16.71
N ARG A 141 20.19 9.94 -16.64
CA ARG A 141 18.75 10.03 -16.88
C ARG A 141 18.50 10.89 -18.11
N PRO A 142 18.55 10.30 -19.33
CA PRO A 142 18.23 11.03 -20.54
C PRO A 142 16.75 11.43 -20.57
N CYS A 143 16.46 12.58 -21.18
CA CYS A 143 15.09 13.09 -21.32
C CYS A 143 14.59 13.08 -22.77
N SER A 144 15.41 12.64 -23.71
CA SER A 144 15.03 12.43 -25.11
C SER A 144 15.56 11.10 -25.65
N LEU A 145 14.93 10.61 -26.72
CA LEU A 145 15.38 9.41 -27.40
C LEU A 145 16.78 9.60 -28.02
N ASP A 146 17.05 10.77 -28.61
CA ASP A 146 18.34 11.06 -29.25
C ASP A 146 19.49 11.06 -28.25
N GLU A 147 19.25 11.58 -27.04
CA GLU A 147 20.24 11.57 -25.95
C GLU A 147 20.48 10.14 -25.46
N LEU A 148 19.42 9.35 -25.27
CA LEU A 148 19.53 7.94 -24.90
C LEU A 148 20.36 7.15 -25.93
N LEU A 149 20.10 7.36 -27.23
CA LEU A 149 20.83 6.69 -28.30
C LEU A 149 22.29 7.11 -28.36
N SER A 150 22.57 8.40 -28.15
CA SER A 150 23.94 8.93 -28.07
C SER A 150 24.70 8.29 -26.90
N LEU A 151 24.11 8.29 -25.70
CA LEU A 151 24.70 7.65 -24.52
C LEU A 151 24.94 6.15 -24.71
N LYS A 152 24.03 5.46 -25.41
CA LYS A 152 24.18 4.03 -25.68
C LYS A 152 25.28 3.75 -26.72
N ARG A 153 25.54 4.68 -27.63
CA ARG A 153 26.67 4.62 -28.57
C ARG A 153 28.00 4.83 -27.83
N ASP A 154 28.07 5.83 -26.96
CA ASP A 154 29.30 6.19 -26.23
C ASP A 154 29.64 5.17 -25.13
N TYR A 155 28.61 4.63 -24.46
CA TYR A 155 28.73 3.62 -23.42
C TYR A 155 27.97 2.34 -23.80
N PRO A 156 28.48 1.54 -24.76
CA PRO A 156 27.76 0.37 -25.27
C PRO A 156 27.49 -0.68 -24.19
N LYS A 157 28.36 -0.78 -23.17
CA LYS A 157 28.21 -1.70 -22.03
C LYS A 157 27.25 -1.19 -20.95
N ALA A 158 26.82 0.07 -20.99
CA ALA A 158 25.89 0.62 -20.00
C ALA A 158 24.56 -0.15 -20.02
N LYS A 159 24.03 -0.45 -18.83
CA LYS A 159 22.76 -1.15 -18.67
C LYS A 159 21.61 -0.15 -18.65
N LEU A 160 20.54 -0.47 -19.36
CA LEU A 160 19.30 0.30 -19.27
C LEU A 160 18.52 -0.20 -18.05
N VAL A 161 18.10 0.73 -17.19
CA VAL A 161 17.39 0.43 -15.94
C VAL A 161 16.06 1.17 -15.96
N ILE A 162 14.95 0.45 -15.74
CA ILE A 162 13.61 1.05 -15.55
C ILE A 162 13.11 0.69 -14.15
N GLY A 163 12.47 -0.48 -13.98
CA GLY A 163 11.93 -0.92 -12.68
C GLY A 163 12.98 -1.47 -11.71
N ASN A 164 14.22 -1.69 -12.17
CA ASN A 164 15.35 -2.20 -11.41
C ASN A 164 15.14 -3.58 -10.72
N THR A 165 14.06 -4.29 -11.01
CA THR A 165 13.74 -5.60 -10.42
C THR A 165 14.67 -6.73 -10.87
N GLU A 166 15.42 -6.52 -11.96
CA GLU A 166 16.42 -7.46 -12.47
C GLU A 166 17.84 -7.08 -11.99
N ILE A 167 18.31 -5.88 -12.38
CA ILE A 167 19.69 -5.45 -12.16
C ILE A 167 20.02 -5.31 -10.67
N GLY A 168 19.07 -4.84 -9.86
CA GLY A 168 19.21 -4.75 -8.41
C GLY A 168 19.47 -6.10 -7.72
N TRP A 169 18.99 -7.20 -8.31
CA TRP A 169 19.24 -8.55 -7.81
C TRP A 169 20.65 -9.04 -8.21
N TYR A 170 21.00 -8.94 -9.50
CA TYR A 170 22.27 -9.46 -10.00
C TYR A 170 23.50 -8.70 -9.48
N CYS A 171 23.37 -7.40 -9.20
CA CYS A 171 24.49 -6.59 -8.71
C CYS A 171 24.87 -6.87 -7.24
N VAL A 172 24.01 -7.54 -6.48
CA VAL A 172 24.24 -7.86 -5.04
C VAL A 172 24.89 -9.24 -4.84
N ILE A 173 24.88 -10.09 -5.88
CA ILE A 173 25.35 -11.49 -5.82
C ILE A 173 26.77 -11.66 -6.42
N CYS A 174 27.42 -10.58 -6.89
CA CYS A 174 28.81 -10.61 -7.37
C CYS A 174 29.80 -10.08 -6.34
#